data_AF-A0A9E3NQM6-F1
#
_entry.id   AF-A0A9E3NQM6-F1
#
_cell.length_a   1.000
_cell.length_b   1.000
_cell.length_c   1.000
_cell.angle_alpha   90.00
_cell.angle_beta   90.00
_cell.angle_gamma   90.00
#
_symmetry.space_group_name_H-M   'P 1'
#
loop_
_entity.id
_entity.type
_entity.pdbx_description
1 polymer ?
#
loop_
_entity_poly.entity_id
_entity_poly.type
_entity_poly.pdbx_seq_one_letter_code
_entity_poly.pdbx_strand_id
1 'polypeptide(L)'
;MDAEVGMNLSHSAVSSALVVLGVVGCSTSSADDGGDGSSADAGAAATTIATSGYAQECTTDRDCVAVVAGDVCNFCNACKTNAAIAAREAPRFRADVDAKTKLCDPNAPPVSCTEECPQRRAICEGAKCVHDDCKGGCAPRDAGSD
;
A
#
# COMPACT_ATOMS: atom_id res chain seq x y z
N MET A 1 9.63 -44.85 -40.02
CA MET A 1 8.23 -45.20 -40.32
C MET A 1 7.44 -43.94 -40.11
N ASP A 2 7.45 -43.15 -41.16
CA ASP A 2 6.80 -41.88 -41.37
C ASP A 2 5.28 -42.02 -41.44
N ALA A 3 4.57 -41.03 -40.88
CA ALA A 3 3.29 -40.52 -41.37
C ALA A 3 2.86 -39.32 -40.50
N GLU A 4 2.18 -38.26 -40.93
CA GLU A 4 1.94 -37.57 -42.20
C GLU A 4 1.40 -36.18 -41.80
N VAL A 5 1.52 -35.23 -42.72
CA VAL A 5 1.22 -33.80 -42.59
C VAL A 5 -0.29 -33.51 -42.51
N GLY A 6 -0.65 -32.46 -41.77
CA GLY A 6 -2.01 -31.90 -41.77
C GLY A 6 -2.03 -30.39 -41.50
N MET A 7 -1.63 -29.60 -42.50
CA MET A 7 -1.84 -28.15 -42.57
C MET A 7 -3.32 -27.85 -42.84
N ASN A 8 -3.91 -26.88 -42.13
CA ASN A 8 -5.12 -26.21 -42.60
C ASN A 8 -4.99 -24.69 -42.39
N LEU A 9 -4.39 -24.04 -43.39
CA LEU A 9 -4.53 -22.61 -43.68
C LEU A 9 -5.76 -22.46 -44.59
N SER A 10 -6.72 -21.59 -44.23
CA SER A 10 -7.45 -20.68 -45.14
C SER A 10 -8.50 -19.87 -44.36
N HIS A 11 -8.26 -18.56 -44.18
CA HIS A 11 -8.74 -17.45 -45.01
C HIS A 11 -10.16 -16.96 -44.64
N SER A 12 -10.24 -15.76 -44.05
CA SER A 12 -11.22 -14.75 -44.48
C SER A 12 -10.72 -13.36 -44.13
N ALA A 13 -10.53 -12.60 -45.20
CA ALA A 13 -10.22 -11.18 -45.21
C ALA A 13 -11.41 -10.36 -44.72
N VAL A 14 -11.15 -9.25 -44.04
CA VAL A 14 -11.97 -8.05 -44.18
C VAL A 14 -11.04 -6.84 -44.31
N SER A 15 -11.20 -6.19 -45.45
CA SER A 15 -10.54 -4.97 -45.88
C SER A 15 -10.92 -3.76 -45.03
N SER A 16 -9.93 -2.90 -44.85
CA SER A 16 -9.92 -1.45 -44.70
C SER A 16 -11.23 -0.68 -44.52
N ALA A 17 -11.28 0.15 -43.47
CA ALA A 17 -11.88 1.47 -43.56
C ALA A 17 -11.00 2.49 -42.81
N LEU A 18 -10.43 3.41 -43.59
CA LEU A 18 -9.82 4.67 -43.15
C LEU A 18 -10.93 5.67 -42.73
N VAL A 19 -10.49 6.88 -42.34
CA VAL A 19 -11.24 8.13 -42.02
C VAL A 19 -11.82 8.12 -40.58
N VAL A 20 -11.64 9.12 -39.71
CA VAL A 20 -11.66 10.58 -39.90
C VAL A 20 -10.84 11.30 -38.80
N LEU A 21 -10.08 12.33 -39.21
CA LEU A 21 -9.54 13.36 -38.30
C LEU A 21 -10.69 14.12 -37.63
N GLY A 22 -10.85 13.97 -36.32
CA GLY A 22 -11.68 14.83 -35.49
C GLY A 22 -10.81 15.79 -34.68
N VAL A 23 -10.61 17.01 -35.18
CA VAL A 23 -10.19 18.15 -34.37
C VAL A 23 -11.30 18.46 -33.36
N VAL A 24 -11.03 18.26 -32.06
CA VAL A 24 -11.89 18.75 -30.99
C VAL A 24 -11.08 19.68 -30.09
N GLY A 25 -11.26 20.97 -30.33
CA GLY A 25 -11.54 21.95 -29.28
C GLY A 25 -10.50 22.12 -28.18
N CYS A 26 -9.48 22.93 -28.46
CA CYS A 26 -8.95 23.86 -27.47
C CYS A 26 -10.05 24.90 -27.17
N SER A 27 -10.82 24.72 -26.09
CA SER A 27 -11.64 25.74 -25.42
C SER A 27 -12.28 25.15 -24.17
N THR A 28 -11.59 25.23 -23.04
CA THR A 28 -12.24 25.29 -21.73
C THR A 28 -11.69 26.51 -20.99
N SER A 29 -12.17 27.68 -21.39
CA SER A 29 -12.19 28.83 -20.50
C SER A 29 -13.48 28.72 -19.69
N SER A 30 -13.37 28.21 -18.47
CA SER A 30 -14.31 28.50 -17.39
C SER A 30 -13.49 28.85 -16.16
N ALA A 31 -13.68 30.08 -15.73
CA ALA A 31 -13.06 30.68 -14.58
C ALA A 31 -13.80 30.31 -13.29
N ASP A 32 -13.08 30.57 -12.19
CA ASP A 32 -13.55 30.82 -10.82
C ASP A 32 -14.09 29.62 -10.02
N ASP A 33 -13.34 29.24 -8.98
CA ASP A 33 -13.84 29.40 -7.62
C ASP A 33 -12.68 29.51 -6.63
N GLY A 34 -12.74 30.51 -5.74
CA GLY A 34 -11.76 30.76 -4.72
C GLY A 34 -11.71 29.61 -3.71
N GLY A 35 -10.56 28.93 -3.67
CA GLY A 35 -10.26 27.91 -2.67
C GLY A 35 -9.49 28.50 -1.50
N ASP A 36 -10.24 28.84 -0.47
CA ASP A 36 -9.86 29.26 0.88
C ASP A 36 -8.60 28.56 1.43
N GLY A 37 -7.84 29.32 2.22
CA GLY A 37 -6.57 28.90 2.78
C GLY A 37 -6.66 27.60 3.60
N SER A 38 -5.74 26.68 3.32
CA SER A 38 -5.32 25.65 4.27
C SER A 38 -3.85 25.29 4.00
N SER A 39 -3.01 26.31 3.92
CA SER A 39 -1.55 26.16 4.10
C SER A 39 -1.24 26.12 5.59
N ALA A 40 -1.74 25.10 6.27
CA ALA A 40 -1.29 24.67 7.59
C ALA A 40 -1.79 23.23 7.76
N ASP A 41 -0.89 22.30 8.07
CA ASP A 41 -1.17 20.89 8.40
C ASP A 41 -1.43 19.86 7.28
N ALA A 42 -1.54 20.26 6.01
CA ALA A 42 -1.73 19.28 4.91
C ALA A 42 -0.52 18.34 4.69
N GLY A 43 0.68 18.74 5.13
CA GLY A 43 1.91 17.95 4.95
C GLY A 43 1.90 16.64 5.76
N ALA A 44 1.55 16.70 7.05
CA ALA A 44 1.58 15.53 7.93
C ALA A 44 0.43 14.55 7.63
N ALA A 45 -0.78 15.05 7.32
CA ALA A 45 -1.89 14.20 6.91
C ALA A 45 -1.63 13.51 5.56
N ALA A 46 -0.92 14.18 4.64
CA ALA A 46 -0.56 13.61 3.33
C ALA A 46 0.41 12.44 3.46
N THR A 47 1.32 12.45 4.41
CA THR A 47 2.37 11.43 4.59
C THR A 47 2.05 10.41 5.69
N THR A 48 0.98 10.62 6.45
CA THR A 48 0.52 9.69 7.49
C THR A 48 -0.31 8.54 6.93
N ILE A 49 -0.05 7.31 7.39
CA ILE A 49 -0.85 6.12 7.11
C ILE A 49 -1.56 5.68 8.39
N ALA A 50 -2.89 5.60 8.33
CA ALA A 50 -3.72 5.02 9.38
C ALA A 50 -4.11 3.58 9.00
N THR A 51 -4.00 2.64 9.95
CA THR A 51 -4.33 1.24 9.68
C THR A 51 -5.82 0.93 9.66
N SER A 52 -6.66 1.87 10.07
CA SER A 52 -8.13 1.76 10.00
C SER A 52 -8.67 1.63 8.57
N GLY A 53 -7.88 1.98 7.55
CA GLY A 53 -8.23 1.82 6.14
C GLY A 53 -7.97 0.41 5.56
N TYR A 54 -7.43 -0.51 6.37
CA TYR A 54 -7.10 -1.87 5.97
C TYR A 54 -7.90 -2.86 6.80
N ALA A 55 -8.21 -4.00 6.19
CA ALA A 55 -8.84 -5.08 6.91
C ALA A 55 -7.94 -5.60 8.04
N GLN A 56 -8.54 -5.87 9.19
CA GLN A 56 -7.86 -6.40 10.38
C GLN A 56 -8.41 -7.78 10.77
N GLU A 57 -9.28 -8.38 9.96
CA GLU A 57 -9.90 -9.66 10.30
C GLU A 57 -8.94 -10.82 10.06
N CYS A 58 -8.92 -11.77 10.99
CA CYS A 58 -8.05 -12.94 10.97
C CYS A 58 -8.73 -14.18 11.53
N THR A 59 -8.19 -15.36 11.18
CA THR A 59 -8.56 -16.64 11.79
C THR A 59 -7.41 -17.20 12.63
N THR A 60 -6.17 -16.96 12.20
CA THR A 60 -4.94 -17.45 12.82
C THR A 60 -3.88 -16.34 12.87
N ASP A 61 -2.88 -16.50 13.73
CA ASP A 61 -1.73 -15.57 13.81
C ASP A 61 -1.03 -15.34 12.46
N ARG A 62 -1.07 -16.34 11.56
CA ARG A 62 -0.46 -16.24 10.22
C ARG A 62 -1.22 -15.32 9.27
N ASP A 63 -2.48 -15.02 9.59
CA ASP A 63 -3.29 -14.08 8.82
C ASP A 63 -2.99 -12.62 9.17
N CYS A 64 -2.09 -12.36 10.12
CA CYS A 64 -1.78 -11.01 10.58
C CYS A 64 -0.32 -10.64 10.29
N VAL A 65 -0.11 -9.38 9.92
CA VAL A 65 1.22 -8.80 9.74
C VAL A 65 1.34 -7.53 10.59
N ALA A 66 2.51 -7.36 11.21
CA ALA A 66 2.82 -6.15 11.95
C ALA A 66 3.23 -5.07 10.95
N VAL A 67 2.70 -3.86 11.14
CA VAL A 67 2.99 -2.70 10.29
C VAL A 67 3.23 -1.48 11.15
N VAL A 68 4.01 -0.55 10.59
CA VAL A 68 4.31 0.74 11.20
C VAL A 68 3.33 1.77 10.65
N ALA A 69 2.38 2.19 11.48
CA ALA A 69 1.43 3.24 11.13
C ALA A 69 2.00 4.61 11.52
N GLY A 70 1.44 5.68 10.96
CA GLY A 70 1.89 7.04 11.23
C GLY A 70 2.62 7.66 10.05
N ASP A 71 3.46 8.65 10.35
CA ASP A 71 4.11 9.48 9.35
C ASP A 71 5.30 8.75 8.69
N VAL A 72 5.19 8.48 7.37
CA VAL A 72 6.22 7.71 6.66
C VAL A 72 7.53 8.50 6.46
N CYS A 73 7.48 9.84 6.52
CA CYS A 73 8.67 10.68 6.42
C CYS A 73 9.45 10.75 7.72
N ASN A 74 8.81 10.49 8.86
CA ASN A 74 9.40 10.47 10.20
C ASN A 74 9.33 9.05 10.80
N PHE A 75 10.00 8.09 10.15
CA PHE A 75 9.96 6.67 10.55
C PHE A 75 10.27 6.44 12.05
N CYS A 76 11.22 7.17 12.64
CA CYS A 76 11.56 7.04 14.06
C CYS A 76 10.39 7.37 15.01
N ASN A 77 9.50 8.28 14.61
CA ASN A 77 8.28 8.57 15.36
C ASN A 77 7.19 7.54 15.04
N ALA A 78 7.05 7.18 13.76
CA ALA A 78 6.06 6.21 13.31
C ALA A 78 6.27 4.82 13.91
N CYS A 79 7.52 4.38 14.13
CA CYS A 79 7.80 3.05 14.68
C CYS A 79 7.30 2.86 16.14
N LYS A 80 6.86 3.93 16.80
CA LYS A 80 6.14 3.89 18.08
C LYS A 80 4.65 3.59 17.90
N THR A 81 4.04 4.02 16.79
CA THR A 81 2.67 3.73 16.38
C THR A 81 2.58 2.40 15.66
N ASN A 82 2.58 1.34 16.48
CA ASN A 82 2.47 -0.03 16.00
C ASN A 82 1.02 -0.40 15.71
N ALA A 83 0.83 -1.16 14.65
CA ALA A 83 -0.47 -1.70 14.30
C ALA A 83 -0.31 -3.09 13.66
N ALA A 84 -1.43 -3.79 13.55
CA ALA A 84 -1.52 -5.04 12.82
C ALA A 84 -2.66 -4.96 11.81
N ILE A 85 -2.43 -5.54 10.65
CA ILE A 85 -3.43 -5.65 9.57
C ILE A 85 -3.47 -7.09 9.10
N ALA A 86 -4.52 -7.44 8.37
CA ALA A 86 -4.59 -8.74 7.71
C ALA A 86 -3.47 -8.86 6.66
N ALA A 87 -2.83 -10.03 6.59
CA ALA A 87 -1.71 -10.32 5.69
C ALA A 87 -2.04 -10.03 4.21
N ARG A 88 -3.30 -10.25 3.82
CA ARG A 88 -3.81 -9.93 2.48
C ARG A 88 -3.73 -8.43 2.11
N GLU A 89 -3.73 -7.54 3.10
CA GLU A 89 -3.63 -6.10 2.91
C GLU A 89 -2.18 -5.59 2.85
N ALA A 90 -1.20 -6.43 3.21
CA ALA A 90 0.21 -6.04 3.22
C ALA A 90 0.72 -5.44 1.90
N PRO A 91 0.36 -5.99 0.71
CA PRO A 91 0.78 -5.40 -0.57
C PRO A 91 0.22 -3.99 -0.78
N ARG A 92 -1.05 -3.78 -0.41
CA ARG A 92 -1.72 -2.47 -0.52
C ARG A 92 -1.13 -1.47 0.46
N PHE A 93 -0.92 -1.89 1.71
CA PHE A 93 -0.25 -1.07 2.73
C PHE A 93 1.13 -0.62 2.24
N ARG A 94 1.92 -1.53 1.67
CA ARG A 94 3.25 -1.20 1.12
C ARG A 94 3.17 -0.22 -0.05
N ALA A 95 2.20 -0.40 -0.94
CA ALA A 95 1.98 0.54 -2.04
C ALA A 95 1.63 1.95 -1.53
N ASP A 96 0.83 2.05 -0.47
CA ASP A 96 0.48 3.34 0.16
C ASP A 96 1.69 3.98 0.86
N VAL A 97 2.53 3.17 1.53
CA VAL A 97 3.83 3.62 2.08
C VAL A 97 4.70 4.18 0.97
N ASP A 98 4.87 3.46 -0.14
CA ASP A 98 5.71 3.87 -1.26
C ASP A 98 5.15 5.14 -1.92
N ALA A 99 3.83 5.25 -2.07
CA ALA A 99 3.17 6.43 -2.63
C ALA A 99 3.39 7.67 -1.75
N LYS A 100 3.24 7.54 -0.43
CA LYS A 100 3.41 8.65 0.51
C LYS A 100 4.87 9.01 0.74
N THR A 101 5.78 8.04 0.67
CA THR A 101 7.24 8.29 0.78
C THR A 101 7.73 9.20 -0.34
N LYS A 102 7.13 9.13 -1.54
CA LYS A 102 7.45 10.04 -2.65
C LYS A 102 7.07 11.50 -2.38
N LEU A 103 6.22 11.75 -1.40
CA LEU A 103 5.82 13.10 -0.98
C LEU A 103 6.77 13.68 0.08
N CYS A 104 7.67 12.88 0.63
CA CYS A 104 8.65 13.35 1.61
C CYS A 104 9.65 14.30 0.97
N ASP A 105 10.02 15.35 1.70
CA ASP A 105 11.09 16.25 1.26
C ASP A 105 12.44 15.51 1.31
N PRO A 106 13.15 15.38 0.18
CA PRO A 106 14.41 14.64 0.12
C PRO A 106 15.57 15.39 0.78
N ASN A 107 15.41 16.68 1.11
CA ASN A 107 16.41 17.51 1.77
C ASN A 107 16.14 17.66 3.27
N ALA A 108 15.07 17.05 3.79
CA ALA A 108 14.75 17.07 5.20
C ALA A 108 15.92 16.47 5.99
N PRO A 109 16.30 17.08 7.13
CA PRO A 109 17.35 16.53 7.96
C PRO A 109 16.97 15.13 8.44
N PRO A 110 17.90 14.17 8.43
CA PRO A 110 17.61 12.83 8.88
C PRO A 110 17.19 12.86 10.35
N VAL A 111 16.00 12.30 10.63
CA VAL A 111 15.55 12.12 12.01
C VAL A 111 16.36 11.00 12.63
N SER A 112 17.11 11.31 13.68
CA SER A 112 17.86 10.30 14.43
C SER A 112 16.91 9.53 15.33
N CYS A 113 16.85 8.21 15.17
CA CYS A 113 16.16 7.33 16.11
C CYS A 113 17.02 7.21 17.36
N THR A 114 16.77 8.04 18.37
CA THR A 114 17.46 7.95 19.67
C THR A 114 17.05 6.74 20.49
N GLU A 115 15.90 6.13 20.16
CA GLU A 115 15.40 4.91 20.78
C GLU A 115 15.28 3.79 19.73
N GLU A 116 15.62 2.57 20.11
CA GLU A 116 15.41 1.41 19.27
C GLU A 116 13.91 1.21 19.03
N CYS A 117 13.53 1.02 17.77
CA CYS A 117 12.15 0.69 17.43
C CYS A 117 11.79 -0.67 18.04
N PRO A 118 10.67 -0.77 18.77
CA PRO A 118 10.32 -2.01 19.44
C PRO A 118 10.09 -3.13 18.42
N GLN A 119 10.67 -4.30 18.69
CA GLN A 119 10.33 -5.51 17.96
C GLN A 119 8.92 -5.95 18.37
N ARG A 120 8.03 -6.20 17.40
CA ARG A 120 6.62 -6.54 17.64
C ARG A 120 6.20 -7.72 16.77
N ARG A 121 5.25 -8.51 17.26
CA ARG A 121 4.56 -9.56 16.47
C ARG A 121 3.12 -9.13 16.21
N ALA A 122 2.55 -9.57 15.09
CA ALA A 122 1.11 -9.49 14.89
C ALA A 122 0.48 -10.85 15.23
N ILE A 123 -0.63 -10.81 15.96
CA ILE A 123 -1.35 -12.00 16.41
C ILE A 123 -2.83 -11.86 16.08
N CYS A 124 -3.52 -12.99 16.00
CA CYS A 124 -4.95 -13.00 15.87
C CYS A 124 -5.60 -13.15 17.25
N GLU A 125 -6.23 -12.09 17.73
CA GLU A 125 -6.95 -12.08 19.00
C GLU A 125 -8.41 -11.69 18.76
N GLY A 126 -9.35 -12.55 19.17
CA GLY A 126 -10.79 -12.27 19.00
C GLY A 126 -11.20 -12.01 17.54
N ALA A 127 -10.62 -12.75 16.59
CA ALA A 127 -10.78 -12.58 15.15
C ALA A 127 -10.28 -11.23 14.58
N LYS A 128 -9.45 -10.51 15.33
CA LYS A 128 -8.79 -9.27 14.89
C LYS A 128 -7.28 -9.36 15.02
N CYS A 129 -6.60 -8.79 14.04
CA CYS A 129 -5.18 -8.58 14.05
C CYS A 129 -4.84 -7.48 15.05
N VAL A 130 -4.12 -7.85 16.09
CA VAL A 130 -3.59 -6.93 17.09
C VAL A 130 -2.06 -7.06 17.12
N HIS A 131 -1.39 -6.01 17.59
CA HIS A 131 0.04 -6.06 17.81
C HIS A 131 0.32 -6.57 19.23
N ASP A 132 1.28 -7.47 19.36
CA ASP A 132 1.81 -7.94 20.62
C ASP A 132 3.19 -7.34 20.85
N ASP A 133 3.31 -6.67 21.99
CA ASP A 133 4.53 -6.06 22.47
C ASP A 133 5.40 -7.18 23.04
N CYS A 134 6.26 -7.78 22.21
CA CYS A 134 7.16 -8.87 22.60
C CYS A 134 8.17 -8.44 23.69
N LYS A 135 7.73 -8.30 24.95
CA LYS A 135 8.60 -8.02 26.09
C LYS A 135 9.41 -9.28 26.42
N GLY A 136 10.51 -9.51 25.70
CA GLY A 136 11.41 -10.65 25.92
C GLY A 136 11.88 -11.39 24.66
N GLY A 137 11.47 -10.95 23.47
CA GLY A 137 11.89 -11.52 22.18
C GLY A 137 10.72 -12.06 21.35
N CYS A 138 10.64 -11.68 20.08
CA CYS A 138 9.63 -12.17 19.15
C CYS A 138 10.05 -13.52 18.54
N ALA A 139 10.24 -14.54 19.38
CA ALA A 139 10.28 -15.89 18.85
C ALA A 139 8.90 -16.20 18.20
N PRO A 140 8.86 -16.89 17.05
CA PRO A 140 7.60 -17.38 16.53
C PRO A 140 6.92 -18.21 17.63
N ARG A 141 5.64 -17.94 17.94
CA ARG A 141 4.86 -18.89 18.73
C ARG A 141 4.85 -20.18 17.91
N ASP A 142 5.49 -21.21 18.43
CA ASP A 142 5.46 -22.54 17.86
C ASP A 142 4.01 -22.87 17.48
N ALA A 143 3.79 -23.06 16.18
CA ALA A 143 2.52 -23.51 15.64
C ALA A 143 2.34 -24.98 16.06
N GLY A 144 1.95 -25.22 17.30
CA GLY A 144 1.76 -26.57 17.82
C GLY A 144 1.57 -26.61 19.33
N SER A 145 0.31 -26.52 19.77
CA SER A 145 -0.24 -27.23 20.92
C SER A 145 -1.74 -26.95 20.98
N ASP A 146 -2.51 -27.57 20.10
CA ASP A 146 -3.68 -28.42 20.44
C ASP A 146 -4.11 -29.20 19.19
#